data_AF-A0AAD7YIG7-F1
#
_entry.id   AF-A0AAD7YIG7-F1
#
_cell.length_a   1.000
_cell.length_b   1.000
_cell.length_c   1.000
_cell.angle_alpha   90.00
_cell.angle_beta   90.00
_cell.angle_gamma   90.00
#
_symmetry.space_group_name_H-M   'P 1'
#
loop_
_entity.id
_entity.type
_entity.pdbx_description
1 polymer ?
#
loop_
_entity_poly.entity_id
_entity_poly.type
_entity_poly.pdbx_seq_one_letter_code
_entity_poly.pdbx_strand_id
1 'polypeptide(L)'
;MTNPYGVSDAEFNLIKQQAERRAGLRKEFMKQKTNPFKHATEAGYVFDPAIQKFLSMKVTTLEYFTANTRTSLFGVCAIIIPMFTYGYVIWNHRTNRENQIRKGELRYKDRMFKLQ
;
A
#
# COMPACT_ATOMS: atom_id res chain seq x y z
N MET A 1 12.91 -29.62 -30.53
CA MET A 1 13.56 -28.76 -31.52
C MET A 1 13.87 -27.46 -30.78
N THR A 2 15.13 -27.03 -30.73
CA THR A 2 15.54 -25.82 -29.99
C THR A 2 15.79 -24.71 -30.99
N ASN A 3 15.13 -23.57 -30.81
CA ASN A 3 15.33 -22.36 -31.61
C ASN A 3 16.80 -21.85 -31.46
N PRO A 4 17.33 -20.99 -32.36
CA PRO A 4 18.75 -20.59 -32.37
C PRO A 4 19.18 -19.77 -31.14
N TYR A 5 18.23 -19.46 -30.25
CA TYR A 5 18.44 -18.75 -28.98
C TYR A 5 18.52 -19.68 -27.77
N GLY A 6 18.49 -21.01 -27.96
CA GLY A 6 18.57 -22.00 -26.87
C GLY A 6 17.32 -22.07 -25.98
N VAL A 7 16.23 -21.43 -26.40
CA VAL A 7 14.94 -21.37 -25.71
C VAL A 7 13.97 -22.37 -26.34
N SER A 8 13.01 -22.90 -25.57
CA SER A 8 11.96 -23.75 -26.12
C SER A 8 11.09 -22.97 -27.13
N ASP A 9 10.56 -23.64 -28.15
CA ASP A 9 9.75 -22.97 -29.17
C ASP A 9 8.50 -22.29 -28.58
N ALA A 10 7.94 -22.85 -27.50
CA ALA A 10 6.81 -22.28 -26.78
C ALA A 10 7.16 -20.96 -26.08
N GLU A 11 8.25 -20.92 -25.33
CA GLU A 11 8.73 -19.71 -24.66
C GLU A 11 9.13 -18.62 -25.67
N PHE A 12 9.74 -19.01 -26.80
CA PHE A 12 10.07 -18.09 -27.86
C PHE A 12 8.82 -17.40 -28.43
N ASN A 13 7.75 -18.17 -28.67
CA ASN A 13 6.48 -17.62 -29.14
C ASN A 13 5.85 -16.66 -28.12
N LEU A 14 5.94 -16.98 -26.82
CA LEU A 14 5.46 -16.08 -25.76
C LEU A 14 6.25 -14.77 -25.74
N ILE A 15 7.57 -14.82 -25.85
CA ILE A 15 8.44 -13.63 -25.90
C ILE A 15 8.09 -12.77 -27.11
N LYS A 16 7.91 -13.39 -28.28
CA LYS A 16 7.52 -12.71 -29.51
C LYS A 16 6.19 -11.96 -29.33
N GLN A 17 5.16 -12.63 -28.80
CA GLN A 17 3.85 -12.01 -28.54
C GLN A 17 3.93 -10.86 -27.51
N GLN A 18 4.78 -10.97 -26.49
CA GLN A 18 5.01 -9.88 -25.54
C GLN A 18 5.70 -8.67 -26.20
N ALA A 19 6.70 -8.92 -27.04
CA ALA A 19 7.42 -7.89 -27.78
C ALA A 19 6.49 -7.16 -28.76
N GLU A 20 5.65 -7.89 -29.49
CA GLU A 20 4.65 -7.35 -30.40
C GLU A 20 3.64 -6.47 -29.66
N ARG A 21 3.08 -6.93 -28.53
CA ARG A 21 2.18 -6.12 -27.69
C ARG A 21 2.84 -4.84 -27.19
N ARG A 22 4.09 -4.92 -26.71
CA ARG A 22 4.85 -3.74 -26.23
C ARG A 22 5.11 -2.74 -27.36
N ALA A 23 5.47 -3.23 -28.55
CA ALA A 23 5.70 -2.40 -29.72
C ALA A 23 4.40 -1.67 -30.15
N GLY A 24 3.27 -2.38 -30.14
CA GLY A 24 1.95 -1.79 -30.42
C GLY A 24 1.60 -0.64 -29.46
N LEU A 25 1.66 -0.89 -28.15
CA LEU A 25 1.36 0.13 -27.13
C LEU A 25 2.31 1.33 -27.22
N ARG A 26 3.61 1.10 -27.46
CA ARG A 26 4.57 2.19 -27.65
C ARG A 26 4.24 3.02 -28.90
N LYS A 27 3.85 2.38 -30.00
CA LYS A 27 3.47 3.07 -31.24
C LYS A 27 2.24 3.96 -31.02
N GLU A 28 1.24 3.47 -30.31
CA GLU A 28 0.05 4.24 -29.94
C GLU A 28 0.40 5.44 -29.06
N PHE A 29 1.21 5.24 -28.02
CA PHE A 29 1.65 6.31 -27.14
C PHE A 29 2.46 7.38 -27.88
N MET A 30 3.40 6.97 -28.73
CA MET A 30 4.18 7.91 -29.54
C MET A 30 3.28 8.72 -30.47
N LYS A 31 2.33 8.08 -31.17
CA LYS A 31 1.34 8.77 -32.03
C LYS A 31 0.56 9.84 -31.28
N GLN A 32 0.14 9.55 -30.05
CA GLN A 32 -0.63 10.50 -29.24
C GLN A 32 0.26 11.62 -28.68
N LYS A 33 1.48 11.31 -28.25
CA LYS A 33 2.43 12.25 -27.67
C LYS A 33 2.94 13.27 -28.68
N THR A 34 3.24 12.82 -29.91
CA THR A 34 3.81 13.67 -30.96
C THR A 34 2.75 14.50 -31.70
N ASN A 35 1.46 14.32 -31.43
CA ASN A 35 0.40 15.09 -32.08
C ASN A 35 0.35 16.52 -31.49
N PRO A 36 0.64 17.57 -32.28
CA PRO A 36 0.68 18.96 -31.79
C PRO A 36 -0.71 19.50 -31.43
N PHE A 37 -1.77 19.04 -32.10
CA PHE A 37 -3.13 19.53 -31.86
C PHE A 37 -3.77 18.94 -30.61
N LYS A 38 -3.28 17.78 -30.14
CA LYS A 38 -3.84 17.11 -28.96
C LYS A 38 -3.49 17.84 -27.65
N HIS A 39 -2.32 18.48 -27.60
CA HIS A 39 -1.89 19.30 -26.46
C HIS A 39 -2.67 20.62 -26.34
N ALA A 40 -3.36 21.06 -27.39
CA ALA A 40 -4.13 22.31 -27.40
C ALA A 40 -5.58 22.13 -26.91
N THR A 41 -6.13 20.90 -26.95
CA THR A 41 -7.54 20.60 -26.62
C THR A 41 -7.74 20.00 -25.22
N GLU A 42 -6.74 19.30 -24.67
CA GLU A 42 -6.79 18.65 -23.34
C GLU A 42 -5.60 19.12 -22.48
N ALA A 43 -5.57 18.74 -21.20
CA ALA A 43 -4.63 19.18 -20.16
C ALA A 43 -3.14 18.77 -20.35
N GLY A 44 -2.66 18.63 -21.58
CA GLY A 44 -1.23 18.45 -21.91
C GLY A 44 -0.64 17.06 -21.59
N TYR A 45 -1.44 16.12 -21.08
CA TYR A 45 -0.99 14.75 -20.80
C TYR A 45 -1.70 13.71 -21.66
N VAL A 46 -1.01 12.61 -21.94
CA VAL A 46 -1.60 11.46 -22.65
C VAL A 46 -2.30 10.58 -21.63
N PHE A 47 -3.62 10.46 -21.76
CA PHE A 47 -4.41 9.57 -20.91
C PHE A 47 -4.04 8.10 -21.13
N ASP A 48 -3.69 7.39 -20.04
CA ASP A 48 -3.40 5.96 -20.06
C ASP A 48 -4.53 5.16 -19.36
N PRO A 49 -5.32 4.36 -20.11
CA PRO A 49 -6.38 3.55 -19.52
C PRO A 49 -5.84 2.48 -18.57
N ALA A 50 -4.60 2.01 -18.71
CA ALA A 50 -4.01 1.02 -17.81
C ALA A 50 -3.74 1.61 -16.42
N ILE A 51 -3.24 2.85 -16.37
CA ILE A 51 -3.05 3.58 -15.10
C ILE A 51 -4.41 3.83 -14.44
N GLN A 52 -5.41 4.30 -15.20
CA GLN A 52 -6.75 4.50 -14.63
C GLN A 52 -7.30 3.20 -14.06
N LYS A 53 -7.23 2.07 -14.78
CA LYS A 53 -7.70 0.77 -14.27
C LYS A 53 -6.98 0.36 -12.99
N PHE A 54 -5.67 0.56 -12.91
CA PHE A 54 -4.90 0.27 -11.70
C PHE A 54 -5.35 1.12 -10.51
N LEU A 55 -5.58 2.42 -10.72
CA LEU A 55 -6.09 3.31 -9.69
C LEU A 55 -7.50 2.92 -9.27
N SER A 56 -8.39 2.65 -10.23
CA SER A 56 -9.75 2.17 -9.96
C SER A 56 -9.73 0.89 -9.12
N MET A 57 -8.89 -0.09 -9.46
CA MET A 57 -8.76 -1.33 -8.70
C MET A 57 -8.29 -1.11 -7.26
N LYS A 58 -7.41 -0.12 -7.01
CA LYS A 58 -7.00 0.21 -5.64
C LYS A 58 -8.15 0.77 -4.81
N VAL A 59 -8.97 1.62 -5.42
CA VAL A 59 -10.12 2.24 -4.76
C VAL A 59 -11.22 1.20 -4.49
N THR A 60 -11.45 0.27 -5.42
CA THR A 60 -12.48 -0.78 -5.28
C THR A 60 -11.99 -2.03 -4.54
N THR A 61 -10.85 -1.98 -3.86
CA THR A 61 -10.29 -3.13 -3.11
C THR A 61 -11.28 -3.73 -2.10
N LEU A 62 -12.13 -2.91 -1.49
CA LEU A 62 -13.14 -3.35 -0.53
C LEU A 62 -14.22 -4.22 -1.20
N GLU A 63 -14.64 -3.89 -2.43
CA GLU A 63 -15.68 -4.64 -3.14
C GLU A 63 -15.29 -6.11 -3.39
N TYR A 64 -13.99 -6.36 -3.55
CA TYR A 64 -13.43 -7.69 -3.76
C TYR A 64 -12.88 -8.33 -2.47
N PHE A 65 -13.10 -7.70 -1.32
CA PHE A 65 -12.63 -8.22 -0.04
C PHE A 65 -13.38 -9.51 0.32
N THR A 66 -12.63 -10.53 0.71
CA THR A 66 -13.18 -11.79 1.23
C THR A 66 -12.59 -12.06 2.62
N ALA A 67 -13.46 -12.41 3.56
CA ALA A 67 -13.04 -12.81 4.90
C ALA A 67 -12.41 -14.21 4.82
N ASN A 68 -11.13 -14.31 5.14
CA ASN A 68 -10.35 -15.55 5.19
C ASN A 68 -9.54 -15.54 6.48
N THR A 69 -9.18 -16.72 6.98
CA THR A 69 -8.27 -16.92 8.11
C THR A 69 -7.03 -16.01 8.06
N ARG A 70 -6.38 -15.89 6.90
CA ARG A 70 -5.22 -15.01 6.72
C ARG A 70 -5.55 -13.52 6.87
N THR A 71 -6.67 -13.06 6.29
CA THR A 71 -7.06 -11.64 6.35
C THR A 71 -7.55 -11.27 7.75
N SER A 72 -8.31 -12.16 8.39
CA SER A 72 -8.73 -12.00 9.78
C SER A 72 -7.56 -11.98 10.74
N LEU A 73 -6.59 -12.90 10.61
CA LEU A 73 -5.39 -12.92 11.46
C LEU A 73 -4.58 -11.63 11.32
N PHE A 74 -4.42 -11.12 10.10
CA PHE A 74 -3.78 -9.82 9.87
C PHE A 74 -4.53 -8.69 10.59
N GLY A 75 -5.86 -8.66 10.50
CA GLY A 75 -6.68 -7.67 11.22
C GLY A 75 -6.49 -7.72 12.74
N VAL A 76 -6.48 -8.92 13.33
CA VAL A 76 -6.24 -9.09 14.78
C VAL A 76 -4.84 -8.61 15.15
N CYS A 77 -3.81 -9.02 14.41
CA CYS A 77 -2.43 -8.67 14.72
C CYS A 77 -2.11 -7.19 14.50
N ALA A 78 -2.66 -6.58 13.45
CA ALA A 78 -2.35 -5.20 13.09
C ALA A 78 -3.20 -4.16 13.83
N ILE A 79 -4.39 -4.53 14.28
CA ILE A 79 -5.33 -3.58 14.89
C ILE A 79 -5.54 -3.89 16.37
N ILE A 80 -5.96 -5.11 16.68
CA ILE A 80 -6.40 -5.48 18.01
C ILE A 80 -5.23 -5.50 19.00
N ILE A 81 -4.12 -6.16 18.63
CA ILE A 81 -2.95 -6.27 19.50
C ILE A 81 -2.35 -4.89 19.85
N PRO A 82 -2.08 -3.98 18.88
CA PRO A 82 -1.57 -2.64 19.21
C PRO A 82 -2.51 -1.84 20.11
N MET A 83 -3.83 -1.96 19.92
CA MET A 83 -4.80 -1.23 20.75
C MET A 83 -4.75 -1.69 22.22
N PHE A 84 -4.75 -3.01 22.44
CA PHE A 84 -4.68 -3.56 23.80
C PHE A 84 -3.32 -3.37 24.46
N THR A 85 -2.22 -3.52 23.71
CA THR A 85 -0.87 -3.29 24.24
C THR A 85 -0.68 -1.84 24.67
N TYR A 86 -1.11 -0.87 23.86
CA TYR A 86 -1.06 0.54 24.23
C TYR A 86 -1.89 0.84 25.48
N GLY A 87 -3.12 0.33 25.54
CA GLY A 87 -3.99 0.47 26.72
C GLY A 87 -3.36 -0.11 27.99
N TYR A 88 -2.75 -1.29 27.89
CA TYR A 88 -2.06 -1.94 29.00
C TYR A 88 -0.84 -1.14 29.48
N VAL A 89 -0.02 -0.62 28.57
CA VAL A 89 1.16 0.19 28.91
C VAL A 89 0.74 1.44 29.67
N ILE A 90 -0.29 2.15 29.21
CA ILE A 90 -0.81 3.33 29.92
C ILE A 90 -1.35 2.96 31.29
N TRP A 91 -2.18 1.93 31.36
CA TRP A 91 -2.78 1.49 32.62
C TRP A 91 -1.71 1.10 33.65
N ASN A 92 -0.71 0.33 33.23
CA ASN A 92 0.40 -0.08 34.09
C ASN A 92 1.21 1.14 34.55
N HIS A 93 1.54 2.06 33.64
CA HIS A 93 2.25 3.29 34.00
C HIS A 93 1.46 4.15 35.01
N ARG A 94 0.15 4.34 34.80
CA ARG A 94 -0.73 5.09 35.71
C ARG A 94 -0.80 4.43 37.09
N THR A 95 -1.07 3.14 37.12
CA THR A 95 -1.25 2.38 38.36
C THR A 95 0.05 2.35 39.18
N ASN A 96 1.19 2.09 38.54
CA ASN A 96 2.49 2.10 39.21
C ASN A 96 2.84 3.48 39.76
N ARG A 97 2.58 4.53 38.98
CA ARG A 97 2.83 5.90 39.41
C ARG A 97 1.94 6.29 40.60
N GLU A 98 0.65 5.95 40.58
CA GLU A 98 -0.24 6.17 41.72
C GLU A 98 0.24 5.41 42.96
N ASN A 99 0.69 4.16 42.81
CA ASN A 99 1.22 3.37 43.90
C ASN A 99 2.48 4.00 44.52
N GLN A 100 3.41 4.50 43.69
CA GLN A 100 4.61 5.22 44.17
C GLN A 100 4.24 6.51 44.92
N ILE A 101 3.19 7.21 44.48
CA ILE A 101 2.68 8.40 45.17
C ILE A 101 2.10 8.02 46.55
N ARG A 102 1.29 6.95 46.62
CA ARG A 102 0.68 6.48 47.89
C ARG A 102 1.73 5.99 48.89
N LYS A 103 2.79 5.33 48.41
CA LYS A 103 3.91 4.86 49.25
C LYS A 103 4.86 5.98 49.69
N GLY A 104 4.77 7.16 49.09
CA GLY A 104 5.68 8.28 49.37
C GLY A 104 7.05 8.16 48.69
N GLU A 105 7.24 7.19 47.78
CA GLU A 105 8.48 6.99 47.02
C GLU A 105 8.72 8.14 46.02
N LEU A 106 7.65 8.76 45.52
CA LEU A 106 7.71 9.85 44.56
C LEU A 106 7.74 11.23 45.25
N ARG A 107 8.84 11.97 45.08
CA ARG A 107 9.00 13.34 45.61
C ARG A 107 7.92 14.26 45.03
N TYR A 108 7.41 15.19 45.85
CA TYR A 108 6.36 16.14 45.45
C TYR A 108 6.74 16.98 44.22
N LYS A 109 8.02 17.34 44.07
CA LYS A 109 8.51 18.12 42.91
C LYS A 109 8.41 17.38 41.57
N ASP A 110 8.41 16.04 41.59
CA ASP A 110 8.43 15.18 40.40
C ASP A 110 6.99 14.71 40.01
N ARG A 111 5.98 15.16 40.75
CA ARG A 111 4.56 14.94 40.43
C ARG A 111 4.16 15.88 39.28
N MET A 112 3.57 15.32 38.22
CA MET A 112 3.16 16.11 37.04
C MET A 112 1.88 16.92 37.27
N PHE A 113 0.95 16.43 38.09
CA PHE A 113 -0.21 17.21 38.52
C PHE A 113 0.17 18.05 39.74
N LYS A 114 0.65 19.27 39.48
CA LYS A 114 0.72 20.34 40.49
C LYS A 114 -0.50 21.22 40.22
N LEU A 115 -1.38 21.31 41.21
CA LEU A 115 -2.62 22.11 41.20
C LEU A 115 -2.43 23.36 40.31
N GLN A 116 -3.06 23.35 39.13
CA GLN A 116 -3.31 24.56 38.34
C GLN A 116 -4.61 25.17 38.83
#